data_AF-A0A965MKN4-F1
#
_entry.id   AF-A0A965MKN4-F1
#
_cell.length_a   1.000
_cell.length_b   1.000
_cell.length_c   1.000
_cell.angle_alpha   90.00
_cell.angle_beta   90.00
_cell.angle_gamma   90.00
#
_symmetry.space_group_name_H-M   'P 1'
#
loop_
_entity.id
_entity.type
_entity.pdbx_description
1 polymer ?
#
loop_
_entity_poly.entity_id
_entity_poly.type
_entity_poly.pdbx_seq_one_letter_code
_entity_poly.pdbx_strand_id
1 'polypeptide(L)'
;MRPPSHRTVAQTSSSSKAAMRPSHALAATIVLWLGAPHAHAQLFADDEARRAIIDLRTELRAKAERLEATQLDLLRQIEQLRADQAALRGSLEQTGQTTNTTRQQQKELFESLEKQIQRLEGRLGQVEPKTVEIDGKTLSVQPDELAAYEKARGLMGSGDLAGAVKTFQQMMQRFPGSALYPWALFHEGVSQYALKHADAAIKSLSQLTERYSSHPRTPDAMLTLASALAESGKSAQAKSTLQSVMKRFPGTEQAKTASTRLKTLGGAGKP
;
A
#
# COMPACT_ATOMS: atom_id res chain seq x y z
N MET A 1 7.08 -25.42 0.66
CA MET A 1 8.42 -26.04 0.71
C MET A 1 8.50 -26.94 1.94
N ARG A 2 9.13 -28.10 1.77
CA ARG A 2 9.33 -29.23 2.71
C ARG A 2 9.90 -28.85 4.09
N PRO A 3 9.73 -29.73 5.12
CA PRO A 3 10.28 -29.55 6.47
C PRO A 3 11.75 -29.95 6.54
N PRO A 4 12.49 -29.67 7.62
CA PRO A 4 13.71 -30.39 7.94
C PRO A 4 13.52 -31.39 9.10
N SER A 5 14.15 -32.52 8.86
CA SER A 5 14.17 -33.80 9.55
C SER A 5 15.15 -33.87 10.72
N HIS A 6 14.88 -34.85 11.59
CA HIS A 6 15.75 -35.45 12.59
C HIS A 6 17.25 -35.50 12.25
N ARG A 7 18.11 -35.35 13.28
CA ARG A 7 19.38 -36.09 13.31
C ARG A 7 19.83 -36.41 14.74
N THR A 8 19.60 -37.65 15.11
CA THR A 8 20.32 -38.37 16.16
C THR A 8 21.77 -38.56 15.72
N VAL A 9 22.74 -38.28 16.59
CA VAL A 9 24.09 -38.86 16.50
C VAL A 9 24.49 -39.34 17.89
N ALA A 10 24.75 -40.64 17.95
CA ALA A 10 25.24 -41.37 19.10
C ALA A 10 26.77 -41.32 19.15
N GLN A 11 27.28 -41.52 20.37
CA GLN A 11 28.55 -42.17 20.73
C GLN A 11 29.87 -41.55 20.25
N THR A 12 30.72 -41.21 21.22
CA THR A 12 31.98 -41.96 21.42
C THR A 12 32.29 -42.08 22.92
N SER A 13 32.25 -43.33 23.39
CA SER A 13 32.84 -43.78 24.65
C SER A 13 34.22 -44.37 24.36
N SER A 14 35.24 -44.00 25.14
CA SER A 14 36.46 -44.80 25.33
C SER A 14 37.19 -44.23 26.55
N SER A 15 37.14 -44.94 27.69
CA SER A 15 38.26 -45.76 28.21
C SER A 15 39.21 -44.87 29.05
N SER A 16 39.64 -45.20 30.26
CA SER A 16 40.05 -46.52 30.74
C SER A 16 40.49 -46.41 32.21
N LYS A 17 40.54 -47.58 32.88
CA LYS A 17 41.35 -47.92 34.08
C LYS A 17 40.79 -47.46 35.43
N ALA A 18 40.77 -48.26 36.49
CA ALA A 18 41.11 -49.66 36.73
C ALA A 18 40.47 -50.02 38.10
N ALA A 19 39.91 -51.23 38.27
CA ALA A 19 40.42 -52.30 39.14
C ALA A 19 40.73 -51.87 40.59
N MET A 20 40.33 -52.54 41.67
CA MET A 20 39.89 -53.92 41.88
C MET A 20 39.33 -54.02 43.32
N ARG A 21 38.40 -54.95 43.54
CA ARG A 21 37.82 -55.39 44.84
C ARG A 21 38.89 -56.11 45.70
N PRO A 22 38.73 -56.40 47.02
CA PRO A 22 37.77 -57.41 47.56
C PRO A 22 37.15 -57.01 48.94
N SER A 23 35.93 -57.41 49.28
CA SER A 23 35.47 -58.66 49.93
C SER A 23 35.80 -58.83 51.43
N HIS A 24 34.76 -59.24 52.18
CA HIS A 24 34.73 -59.94 53.48
C HIS A 24 34.91 -59.14 54.78
N ALA A 25 33.90 -59.23 55.65
CA ALA A 25 34.09 -59.23 57.09
C ALA A 25 33.19 -60.30 57.72
N LEU A 26 33.83 -61.45 57.97
CA LEU A 26 33.37 -62.53 58.83
C LEU A 26 33.54 -62.11 60.31
N ALA A 27 32.63 -62.62 61.13
CA ALA A 27 32.69 -62.94 62.56
C ALA A 27 33.97 -62.60 63.37
N ALA A 28 33.78 -62.05 64.58
CA ALA A 28 34.70 -62.32 65.69
C ALA A 28 34.00 -62.22 67.05
N THR A 29 33.87 -63.39 67.66
CA THR A 29 33.61 -63.70 69.07
C THR A 29 34.54 -62.94 70.03
N ILE A 30 34.00 -62.32 71.07
CA ILE A 30 34.78 -61.78 72.19
C ILE A 30 34.93 -62.89 73.24
N VAL A 31 36.18 -63.35 73.39
CA VAL A 31 36.66 -64.21 74.47
C VAL A 31 36.82 -63.36 75.73
N LEU A 32 36.21 -63.83 76.82
CA LEU A 32 36.38 -63.37 78.19
C LEU A 32 37.77 -63.81 78.69
N TRP A 33 38.65 -62.87 79.03
CA TRP A 33 39.83 -63.17 79.84
C TRP A 33 39.83 -62.33 81.12
N LEU A 34 39.84 -63.07 82.23
CA LEU A 34 39.71 -62.62 83.61
C LEU A 34 41.09 -62.17 84.12
N GLY A 35 41.18 -60.94 84.60
CA GLY A 35 42.39 -60.44 85.27
C GLY A 35 42.11 -59.12 85.98
N ALA A 36 42.11 -59.16 87.31
CA ALA A 36 42.17 -58.01 88.20
C ALA A 36 43.29 -58.28 89.22
N PRO A 37 43.74 -57.32 90.05
CA PRO A 37 43.67 -55.86 90.00
C PRO A 37 45.06 -55.21 90.28
N HIS A 38 45.34 -53.99 89.82
CA HIS A 38 46.35 -53.15 90.50
C HIS A 38 45.89 -51.69 90.55
N ALA A 39 45.60 -51.25 91.77
CA ALA A 39 45.30 -49.88 92.13
C ALA A 39 46.49 -48.97 91.81
N HIS A 40 46.25 -47.98 90.94
CA HIS A 40 47.01 -46.73 90.88
C HIS A 40 45.99 -45.60 90.75
N ALA A 41 46.09 -44.61 91.64
CA ALA A 41 45.18 -43.49 91.75
C ALA A 41 45.07 -42.70 90.43
N GLN A 42 43.86 -42.66 89.85
CA GLN A 42 43.51 -41.82 88.70
C GLN A 42 43.13 -40.41 89.17
N LEU A 43 44.10 -39.60 89.60
CA LEU A 43 43.85 -38.17 89.87
C LEU A 43 44.11 -37.29 88.64
N PHE A 44 44.80 -37.81 87.60
CA PHE A 44 45.14 -37.08 86.38
C PHE A 44 44.19 -37.32 85.19
N ALA A 45 43.35 -38.36 85.24
CA ALA A 45 42.40 -38.68 84.17
C ALA A 45 41.17 -37.73 84.15
N ASP A 46 40.83 -37.12 85.29
CA ASP A 46 39.68 -36.21 85.41
C ASP A 46 39.95 -34.84 84.76
N ASP A 47 41.19 -34.35 84.82
CA ASP A 47 41.56 -33.07 84.21
C ASP A 47 41.61 -33.13 82.67
N GLU A 48 42.09 -34.24 82.11
CA GLU A 48 42.11 -34.47 80.66
C GLU A 48 40.69 -34.70 80.11
N ALA A 49 39.85 -35.46 80.82
CA ALA A 49 38.45 -35.64 80.48
C ALA A 49 37.66 -34.32 80.54
N ARG A 50 37.90 -33.47 81.54
CA ARG A 50 37.30 -32.12 81.63
C ARG A 50 37.69 -31.23 80.44
N ARG A 51 38.95 -31.26 80.02
CA ARG A 51 39.42 -30.51 78.83
C ARG A 51 38.74 -31.01 77.55
N ALA A 52 38.69 -32.32 77.34
CA ALA A 52 38.01 -32.91 76.18
C ALA A 52 36.51 -32.58 76.12
N ILE A 53 35.82 -32.51 77.28
CA ILE A 53 34.41 -32.09 77.36
C ILE A 53 34.24 -30.62 77.00
N ILE A 54 35.16 -29.76 77.44
CA ILE A 54 35.15 -28.33 77.07
C ILE A 54 35.38 -28.17 75.57
N ASP A 55 36.38 -28.85 75.01
CA ASP A 55 36.68 -28.80 73.58
C ASP A 55 35.50 -29.31 72.75
N LEU A 56 34.88 -30.43 73.11
CA LEU A 56 33.69 -30.94 72.44
C LEU A 56 32.51 -29.95 72.51
N ARG A 57 32.29 -29.30 73.67
CA ARG A 57 31.27 -28.26 73.81
C ARG A 57 31.57 -27.05 72.93
N THR A 58 32.83 -26.64 72.81
CA THR A 58 33.22 -25.55 71.91
C THR A 58 33.04 -25.93 70.45
N GLU A 59 33.37 -27.16 70.06
CA GLU A 59 33.17 -27.65 68.70
C GLU A 59 31.68 -27.79 68.37
N LEU A 60 30.85 -28.29 69.29
CA LEU A 60 29.40 -28.36 69.12
C LEU A 60 28.77 -26.97 69.02
N ARG A 61 29.22 -26.00 69.81
CA ARG A 61 28.78 -24.59 69.68
C ARG A 61 29.19 -24.01 68.33
N ALA A 62 30.44 -24.22 67.90
CA ALA A 62 30.90 -23.78 66.58
C ALA A 62 30.13 -24.46 65.43
N LYS A 63 29.78 -25.74 65.56
CA LYS A 63 28.93 -26.45 64.60
C LYS A 63 27.49 -25.92 64.60
N ALA A 64 26.92 -25.62 65.77
CA ALA A 64 25.59 -25.03 65.90
C ALA A 64 25.54 -23.63 65.27
N GLU A 65 26.51 -22.76 65.58
CA GLU A 65 26.63 -21.42 64.99
C GLU A 65 26.81 -21.48 63.47
N ARG A 66 27.61 -22.43 62.96
CA ARG A 66 27.74 -22.65 61.51
C ARG A 66 26.42 -23.12 60.89
N LEU A 67 25.70 -24.04 61.54
CA LEU A 67 24.40 -24.50 61.06
C LEU A 67 23.38 -23.35 61.01
N GLU A 68 23.31 -22.53 62.05
CA GLU A 68 22.45 -21.34 62.08
C GLU A 68 22.84 -20.34 60.99
N ALA A 69 24.13 -20.05 60.81
CA ALA A 69 24.61 -19.18 59.74
C ALA A 69 24.24 -19.72 58.34
N THR A 70 24.39 -21.03 58.12
CA THR A 70 23.98 -21.66 56.85
C THR A 70 22.46 -21.66 56.66
N GLN A 71 21.67 -21.84 57.72
CA GLN A 71 20.21 -21.74 57.63
C GLN A 71 19.77 -20.32 57.26
N LEU A 72 20.38 -19.30 57.86
CA LEU A 72 20.11 -17.90 57.52
C LEU A 72 20.51 -17.58 56.07
N ASP A 73 21.65 -18.11 55.61
CA ASP A 73 22.08 -17.94 54.22
C ASP A 73 21.10 -18.60 53.23
N LEU A 74 20.63 -19.82 53.52
CA LEU A 74 19.63 -20.52 52.70
C LEU A 74 18.30 -19.76 52.67
N LEU A 75 17.84 -19.23 53.80
CA LEU A 75 16.62 -18.40 53.85
C LEU A 75 16.77 -17.16 52.98
N ARG A 76 17.92 -16.49 53.05
CA ARG A 76 18.23 -15.33 52.21
C ARG A 76 18.24 -15.69 50.72
N GLN A 77 18.80 -16.84 50.35
CA GLN A 77 18.77 -17.33 48.96
C GLN A 77 17.35 -17.64 48.50
N ILE A 78 16.49 -18.22 49.34
CA ILE A 78 15.09 -18.48 49.02
C ILE A 78 14.33 -17.17 48.80
N GLU A 79 14.57 -16.16 49.63
CA GLU A 79 13.98 -14.83 49.45
C GLU A 79 14.45 -14.17 48.15
N GLN A 80 15.74 -14.27 47.82
CA GLN A 80 16.28 -13.78 46.57
C GLN A 80 15.67 -14.50 45.36
N LEU A 81 15.61 -15.83 45.37
CA LEU A 81 14.99 -16.60 44.28
C LEU A 81 13.51 -16.25 44.11
N ARG A 82 12.79 -15.99 45.20
CA ARG A 82 11.39 -15.52 45.13
C ARG A 82 11.28 -14.13 44.51
N ALA A 83 12.20 -13.22 44.84
CA ALA A 83 12.26 -11.90 44.22
C ALA A 83 12.58 -11.99 42.72
N ASP A 84 13.55 -12.83 42.34
CA ASP A 84 13.92 -13.06 40.95
C ASP A 84 12.77 -13.67 40.13
N GLN A 85 12.03 -14.62 40.71
CA GLN A 85 10.82 -15.18 40.07
C GLN A 85 9.74 -14.12 39.85
N ALA A 86 9.53 -13.21 40.81
CA ALA A 86 8.58 -12.11 40.65
C ALA A 86 9.02 -11.15 39.53
N ALA A 87 10.31 -10.78 39.49
CA ALA A 87 10.88 -9.92 38.46
C ALA A 87 10.81 -10.53 37.05
N LEU A 88 11.10 -11.83 36.93
CA LEU A 88 10.98 -12.56 35.65
C LEU A 88 9.54 -12.62 35.17
N ARG A 89 8.57 -12.85 36.06
CA ARG A 89 7.14 -12.82 35.71
C ARG A 89 6.71 -11.45 35.23
N GLY A 90 7.14 -10.38 35.89
CA GLY A 90 6.88 -9.00 35.44
C GLY A 90 7.48 -8.72 34.05
N SER A 91 8.70 -9.19 33.80
CA SER A 91 9.37 -9.04 32.50
C SER A 91 8.67 -9.82 31.37
N LEU A 92 8.16 -11.02 31.67
CA LEU A 92 7.37 -11.81 30.73
C LEU A 92 6.04 -11.13 30.39
N GLU A 93 5.36 -10.58 31.39
CA GLU A 93 4.11 -9.83 31.19
C GLU A 93 4.35 -8.59 30.33
N GLN A 94 5.40 -7.81 30.63
CA GLN A 94 5.78 -6.63 29.84
C GLN A 94 6.14 -7.00 28.39
N THR A 95 6.89 -8.09 28.19
CA THR A 95 7.24 -8.58 26.84
C THR A 95 6.00 -9.07 26.10
N GLY A 96 5.09 -9.76 26.79
CA GLY A 96 3.80 -10.18 26.23
C GLY A 96 2.94 -8.98 25.81
N GLN A 97 2.91 -7.93 26.62
CA GLN A 97 2.17 -6.72 26.30
C GLN A 97 2.76 -5.98 25.08
N THR A 98 4.08 -5.76 25.07
CA THR A 98 4.76 -5.06 23.96
C THR A 98 4.66 -5.83 22.64
N THR A 99 4.73 -7.16 22.67
CA THR A 99 4.52 -7.98 21.47
C THR A 99 3.08 -7.89 20.96
N ASN A 100 2.09 -7.92 21.85
CA ASN A 100 0.68 -7.75 21.47
C ASN A 100 0.40 -6.36 20.89
N THR A 101 0.89 -5.29 21.51
CA THR A 101 0.71 -3.92 21.01
C THR A 101 1.40 -3.72 19.66
N THR A 102 2.64 -4.20 19.51
CA THR A 102 3.36 -4.11 18.24
C THR A 102 2.65 -4.89 17.13
N ARG A 103 2.13 -6.08 17.45
CA ARG A 103 1.37 -6.90 16.51
C ARG A 103 0.06 -6.23 16.08
N GLN A 104 -0.62 -5.54 17.01
CA GLN A 104 -1.82 -4.75 16.70
C GLN A 104 -1.48 -3.56 15.80
N GLN A 105 -0.44 -2.80 16.14
CA GLN A 105 0.04 -1.68 15.32
C GLN A 105 0.43 -2.14 13.91
N GLN A 106 1.12 -3.28 13.78
CA GLN A 106 1.43 -3.85 12.47
C GLN A 106 0.17 -4.15 11.66
N LYS A 107 -0.85 -4.79 12.26
CA LYS A 107 -2.12 -5.07 11.58
C LYS A 107 -2.81 -3.79 11.10
N GLU A 108 -2.92 -2.79 11.98
CA GLU A 108 -3.53 -1.50 11.62
C GLU A 108 -2.77 -0.80 10.50
N LEU A 109 -1.43 -0.84 10.52
CA LEU A 109 -0.60 -0.32 9.44
C LEU A 109 -0.86 -1.06 8.13
N PHE A 110 -0.90 -2.40 8.14
CA PHE A 110 -1.20 -3.20 6.94
C PHE A 110 -2.60 -2.90 6.38
N GLU A 111 -3.62 -2.84 7.22
CA GLU A 111 -4.97 -2.47 6.79
C GLU A 111 -5.04 -1.04 6.24
N SER A 112 -4.28 -0.11 6.85
CA SER A 112 -4.22 1.27 6.36
C SER A 112 -3.54 1.37 5.00
N LEU A 113 -2.47 0.59 4.78
CA LEU A 113 -1.74 0.52 3.51
C LEU A 113 -2.62 -0.10 2.43
N GLU A 114 -3.32 -1.18 2.73
CA GLU A 114 -4.26 -1.81 1.80
C GLU A 114 -5.36 -0.83 1.36
N LYS A 115 -5.95 -0.09 2.31
CA LYS A 115 -6.92 0.97 2.00
C LYS A 115 -6.33 2.12 1.19
N GLN A 116 -5.04 2.43 1.36
CA GLN A 116 -4.37 3.44 0.52
C GLN A 116 -4.13 2.91 -0.89
N ILE A 117 -3.63 1.69 -1.03
CA ILE A 117 -3.40 1.03 -2.31
C ILE A 117 -4.71 0.96 -3.10
N GLN A 118 -5.80 0.46 -2.51
CA GLN A 118 -7.11 0.40 -3.18
C GLN A 118 -7.62 1.78 -3.62
N ARG A 119 -7.41 2.83 -2.81
CA ARG A 119 -7.77 4.21 -3.19
C ARG A 119 -6.90 4.73 -4.35
N LEU A 120 -5.61 4.40 -4.36
CA LEU A 120 -4.70 4.77 -5.44
C LEU A 120 -5.04 4.02 -6.73
N GLU A 121 -5.27 2.71 -6.66
CA GLU A 121 -5.72 1.88 -7.78
C GLU A 121 -7.04 2.37 -8.36
N GLY A 122 -8.02 2.69 -7.50
CA GLY A 122 -9.29 3.27 -7.94
C GLY A 122 -9.15 4.63 -8.63
N ARG A 123 -8.15 5.43 -8.24
CA ARG A 123 -7.83 6.71 -8.91
C ARG A 123 -7.04 6.52 -10.19
N LEU A 124 -6.08 5.60 -10.22
CA LEU A 124 -5.23 5.32 -11.39
C LEU A 124 -6.01 4.63 -12.51
N GLY A 125 -6.94 3.73 -12.19
CA GLY A 125 -7.80 3.08 -13.18
C GLY A 125 -8.72 4.04 -13.95
N GLN A 126 -8.95 5.26 -13.42
CA GLN A 126 -9.68 6.32 -14.13
C GLN A 126 -8.76 7.25 -14.94
N VAL A 127 -7.44 7.13 -14.78
CA VAL A 127 -6.45 8.08 -15.33
C VAL A 127 -5.59 7.46 -16.43
N GLU A 128 -5.63 6.15 -16.66
CA GLU A 128 -4.97 5.56 -17.85
C GLU A 128 -5.58 6.12 -19.14
N PRO A 129 -4.84 6.95 -19.90
CA PRO A 129 -5.38 7.58 -21.07
C PRO A 129 -5.49 6.55 -22.20
N LYS A 130 -6.68 6.41 -22.76
CA LYS A 130 -6.94 5.54 -23.91
C LYS A 130 -6.45 6.23 -25.17
N THR A 131 -5.71 5.48 -26.00
CA THR A 131 -5.37 5.92 -27.35
C THR A 131 -6.53 5.65 -28.29
N VAL A 132 -7.10 6.70 -28.89
CA VAL A 132 -8.20 6.60 -29.86
C VAL A 132 -7.78 7.28 -31.15
N GLU A 133 -8.15 6.69 -32.29
CA GLU A 133 -7.94 7.28 -33.60
C GLU A 133 -9.23 7.95 -34.10
N ILE A 134 -9.22 9.27 -34.30
CA ILE A 134 -10.36 10.05 -34.79
C ILE A 134 -9.90 10.89 -35.98
N ASP A 135 -10.59 10.74 -37.12
CA ASP A 135 -10.26 11.44 -38.37
C ASP A 135 -8.76 11.35 -38.75
N GLY A 136 -8.15 10.17 -38.55
CA GLY A 136 -6.74 9.89 -38.84
C GLY A 136 -5.74 10.51 -37.86
N LYS A 137 -6.21 11.03 -36.71
CA LYS A 137 -5.35 11.50 -35.61
C LYS A 137 -5.42 10.54 -34.43
N THR A 138 -4.27 10.04 -33.99
CA THR A 138 -4.13 9.31 -32.73
C THR A 138 -4.10 10.29 -31.56
N LEU A 139 -5.04 10.13 -30.64
CA LEU A 139 -5.22 10.98 -29.46
C LEU A 139 -5.06 10.14 -28.21
N SER A 140 -4.34 10.65 -27.21
CA SER A 140 -4.30 10.06 -25.87
C SER A 140 -5.30 10.84 -25.00
N VAL A 141 -6.35 10.15 -24.56
CA VAL A 141 -7.58 10.77 -24.05
C VAL A 141 -8.00 10.05 -22.77
N GLN A 142 -8.34 10.77 -21.71
CA GLN A 142 -8.85 10.15 -20.49
C GLN A 142 -10.19 9.43 -20.74
N PRO A 143 -10.47 8.30 -20.06
CA PRO A 143 -11.70 7.54 -20.25
C PRO A 143 -12.98 8.38 -20.07
N ASP A 144 -12.98 9.28 -19.07
CA ASP A 144 -14.12 10.12 -18.74
C ASP A 144 -14.47 11.14 -19.83
N GLU A 145 -13.46 11.79 -20.42
CA GLU A 145 -13.68 12.75 -21.50
C GLU A 145 -14.12 12.05 -22.79
N LEU A 146 -13.56 10.86 -23.07
CA LEU A 146 -13.98 10.02 -24.19
C LEU A 146 -15.43 9.56 -24.03
N ALA A 147 -15.82 9.13 -22.83
CA ALA A 147 -17.18 8.71 -22.53
C ALA A 147 -18.18 9.87 -22.69
N ALA A 148 -17.82 11.08 -22.25
CA ALA A 148 -18.65 12.27 -22.43
C ALA A 148 -18.83 12.63 -23.92
N TYR A 149 -17.75 12.53 -24.69
CA TYR A 149 -17.75 12.77 -26.14
C TYR A 149 -18.63 11.77 -26.90
N GLU A 150 -18.44 10.48 -26.65
CA GLU A 150 -19.22 9.42 -27.31
C GLU A 150 -20.71 9.47 -26.91
N LYS A 151 -21.03 9.83 -25.67
CA LYS A 151 -22.41 10.09 -25.26
C LYS A 151 -23.04 11.21 -26.10
N ALA A 152 -22.35 12.34 -26.27
CA ALA A 152 -22.85 13.46 -27.05
C ALA A 152 -23.02 13.09 -28.54
N ARG A 153 -22.08 12.34 -29.11
CA ARG A 153 -22.19 11.79 -30.47
C ARG A 153 -23.34 10.80 -30.63
N GLY A 154 -23.57 9.96 -29.63
CA GLY A 154 -24.72 9.05 -29.60
C GLY A 154 -26.05 9.81 -29.69
N LEU A 155 -26.18 10.92 -28.96
CA LEU A 155 -27.36 11.80 -29.03
C LEU A 155 -27.53 12.46 -30.41
N MET A 156 -26.43 12.86 -31.06
CA MET A 156 -26.51 13.33 -32.45
C MET A 156 -27.01 12.23 -33.38
N GLY A 157 -26.49 11.01 -33.24
CA GLY A 157 -26.88 9.86 -34.05
C GLY A 157 -28.34 9.45 -33.86
N SER A 158 -28.90 9.65 -32.67
CA SER A 158 -30.32 9.41 -32.38
C SER A 158 -31.23 10.57 -32.78
N GLY A 159 -30.69 11.69 -33.27
CA GLY A 159 -31.43 12.89 -33.66
C GLY A 159 -31.77 13.85 -32.51
N ASP A 160 -31.38 13.55 -31.27
CA ASP A 160 -31.50 14.48 -30.15
C ASP A 160 -30.37 15.51 -30.19
N LEU A 161 -30.49 16.44 -31.14
CA LEU A 161 -29.49 17.49 -31.36
C LEU A 161 -29.40 18.45 -30.17
N ALA A 162 -30.52 18.71 -29.49
CA ALA A 162 -30.54 19.62 -28.34
C ALA A 162 -29.80 19.00 -27.14
N GLY A 163 -30.05 17.72 -26.86
CA GLY A 163 -29.31 16.96 -25.87
C GLY A 163 -27.83 16.84 -26.22
N ALA A 164 -27.50 16.64 -27.50
CA ALA A 164 -26.12 16.60 -27.97
C ALA A 164 -25.36 17.91 -27.68
N VAL A 165 -25.93 19.07 -28.08
CA VAL A 165 -25.33 20.39 -27.82
C VAL A 165 -25.07 20.59 -26.33
N LYS A 166 -26.05 20.32 -25.48
CA LYS A 166 -25.90 20.44 -24.02
C LYS A 166 -24.77 19.54 -23.50
N THR A 167 -24.68 18.31 -24.01
CA THR A 167 -23.67 17.34 -23.56
C THR A 167 -22.26 17.73 -24.01
N PHE A 168 -22.09 18.23 -25.25
CA PHE A 168 -20.80 18.77 -25.71
C PHE A 168 -20.35 19.98 -24.88
N GLN A 169 -21.26 20.90 -24.57
CA GLN A 169 -20.95 22.06 -23.71
C GLN A 169 -20.48 21.64 -22.31
N GLN A 170 -21.16 20.66 -21.71
CA GLN A 170 -20.76 20.11 -20.41
C GLN A 170 -19.39 19.44 -20.48
N MET A 171 -19.11 18.67 -21.54
CA MET A 171 -17.79 18.07 -21.77
C MET A 171 -16.71 19.16 -21.87
N MET A 172 -16.92 20.19 -22.69
CA MET A 172 -15.94 21.27 -22.89
C MET A 172 -15.71 22.10 -21.62
N GLN A 173 -16.74 22.26 -20.78
CA GLN A 173 -16.60 22.90 -19.46
C GLN A 173 -15.81 22.04 -18.47
N ARG A 174 -16.07 20.72 -18.45
CA ARG A 174 -15.39 19.78 -17.55
C ARG A 174 -13.95 19.50 -17.97
N PHE A 175 -13.68 19.51 -19.28
CA PHE A 175 -12.39 19.16 -19.88
C PHE A 175 -11.90 20.25 -20.86
N PRO A 176 -11.57 21.47 -20.38
CA PRO A 176 -11.18 22.58 -21.26
C PRO A 176 -9.86 22.37 -22.01
N GLY A 177 -9.02 21.44 -21.55
CA GLY A 177 -7.76 21.05 -22.20
C GLY A 177 -7.83 19.76 -23.02
N SER A 178 -9.03 19.21 -23.24
CA SER A 178 -9.21 17.94 -23.93
C SER A 178 -8.65 17.97 -25.35
N ALA A 179 -7.99 16.90 -25.78
CA ALA A 179 -7.60 16.73 -27.17
C ALA A 179 -8.84 16.62 -28.10
N LEU A 180 -9.99 16.22 -27.56
CA LEU A 180 -11.27 16.11 -28.27
C LEU A 180 -12.01 17.45 -28.43
N TYR A 181 -11.53 18.52 -27.78
CA TYR A 181 -12.19 19.83 -27.78
C TYR A 181 -12.53 20.36 -29.19
N PRO A 182 -11.63 20.28 -30.20
CA PRO A 182 -11.93 20.77 -31.55
C PRO A 182 -13.04 19.96 -32.24
N TRP A 183 -13.09 18.65 -32.02
CA TRP A 183 -14.16 17.80 -32.52
C TRP A 183 -15.50 18.11 -31.84
N ALA A 184 -15.48 18.33 -30.52
CA ALA A 184 -16.67 18.74 -29.78
C ALA A 184 -17.24 20.06 -30.30
N LEU A 185 -16.39 21.07 -30.56
CA LEU A 185 -16.82 22.34 -31.17
C LEU A 185 -17.43 22.15 -32.56
N PHE A 186 -16.83 21.30 -33.39
CA PHE A 186 -17.36 21.01 -34.73
C PHE A 186 -18.76 20.40 -34.63
N HIS A 187 -18.91 19.37 -33.81
CA HIS A 187 -20.17 18.66 -33.65
C HIS A 187 -21.25 19.53 -32.99
N GLU A 188 -20.89 20.30 -31.96
CA GLU A 188 -21.79 21.28 -31.34
C GLU A 188 -22.29 22.30 -32.38
N GLY A 189 -21.38 22.89 -33.16
CA GLY A 189 -21.72 23.89 -34.17
C GLY A 189 -22.60 23.33 -35.29
N VAL A 190 -22.32 22.10 -35.74
CA VAL A 190 -23.16 21.41 -36.74
C VAL A 190 -24.55 21.09 -36.17
N SER A 191 -24.65 20.61 -34.93
CA SER A 191 -25.94 20.37 -34.26
C SER A 191 -26.74 21.66 -34.06
N GLN A 192 -26.09 22.75 -33.66
CA GLN A 192 -26.72 24.07 -33.53
C GLN A 192 -27.24 24.58 -34.87
N TYR A 193 -26.46 24.41 -35.95
CA TYR A 193 -26.89 24.78 -37.29
C TYR A 193 -28.11 23.97 -37.75
N ALA A 194 -28.12 22.66 -37.50
CA ALA A 194 -29.26 21.80 -37.80
C ALA A 194 -30.53 22.17 -36.99
N LEU A 195 -30.36 22.65 -35.76
CA LEU A 195 -31.44 23.20 -34.91
C LEU A 195 -31.87 24.62 -35.30
N LYS A 196 -31.30 25.21 -36.37
CA LYS A 196 -31.54 26.61 -36.78
C LYS A 196 -31.11 27.65 -35.74
N HIS A 197 -30.25 27.28 -34.80
CA HIS A 197 -29.64 28.20 -33.84
C HIS A 197 -28.40 28.87 -34.47
N ALA A 198 -28.63 29.73 -35.46
CA ALA A 198 -27.56 30.20 -36.34
C ALA A 198 -26.47 31.01 -35.62
N ASP A 199 -26.82 31.90 -34.69
CA ASP A 199 -25.81 32.68 -33.94
C ASP A 199 -24.94 31.80 -33.02
N ALA A 200 -25.53 30.77 -32.40
CA ALA A 200 -24.78 29.80 -31.60
C ALA A 200 -23.82 28.98 -32.50
N ALA A 201 -24.32 28.50 -33.64
CA ALA A 201 -23.51 27.77 -34.61
C ALA A 201 -22.34 28.62 -35.12
N ILE A 202 -22.58 29.88 -35.45
CA ILE A 202 -21.54 30.83 -35.88
C ILE A 202 -20.48 30.94 -34.79
N LYS A 203 -20.87 31.12 -33.52
CA LYS A 203 -19.91 31.23 -32.41
C LYS A 203 -19.02 30.00 -32.28
N SER A 204 -19.62 28.81 -32.22
CA SER A 204 -18.90 27.54 -32.02
C SER A 204 -17.97 27.22 -33.20
N LEU A 205 -18.46 27.40 -34.43
CA LEU A 205 -17.68 27.13 -35.64
C LEU A 205 -16.58 28.19 -35.86
N SER A 206 -16.85 29.47 -35.61
CA SER A 206 -15.80 30.51 -35.67
C SER A 206 -14.67 30.19 -34.70
N GLN A 207 -14.99 29.82 -33.45
CA GLN A 207 -14.00 29.43 -32.45
C GLN A 207 -13.12 28.27 -32.94
N LEU A 208 -13.72 27.26 -33.57
CA LEU A 208 -12.97 26.15 -34.16
C LEU A 208 -12.01 26.62 -35.26
N THR A 209 -12.51 27.46 -36.18
CA THR A 209 -11.74 27.90 -37.36
C THR A 209 -10.61 28.88 -37.03
N GLU A 210 -10.76 29.65 -35.96
CA GLU A 210 -9.77 30.61 -35.46
C GLU A 210 -8.70 29.92 -34.62
N ARG A 211 -9.11 29.08 -33.66
CA ARG A 211 -8.18 28.46 -32.70
C ARG A 211 -7.53 27.19 -33.23
N TYR A 212 -8.19 26.46 -34.11
CA TYR A 212 -7.74 25.16 -34.60
C TYR A 212 -7.69 25.15 -36.14
N SER A 213 -7.01 26.15 -36.71
CA SER A 213 -6.95 26.40 -38.15
C SER A 213 -6.40 25.24 -39.01
N SER A 214 -5.62 24.34 -38.41
CA SER A 214 -5.02 23.14 -39.03
C SER A 214 -5.74 21.82 -38.70
N HIS A 215 -6.89 21.88 -38.01
CA HIS A 215 -7.65 20.69 -37.64
C HIS A 215 -8.31 20.03 -38.86
N PRO A 216 -8.40 18.68 -38.95
CA PRO A 216 -8.97 17.98 -40.11
C PRO A 216 -10.40 18.40 -40.46
N ARG A 217 -11.20 18.77 -39.45
CA ARG A 217 -12.58 19.25 -39.62
C ARG A 217 -12.72 20.74 -39.90
N THR A 218 -11.63 21.50 -39.92
CA THR A 218 -11.71 22.96 -40.14
C THR A 218 -12.28 23.33 -41.52
N PRO A 219 -11.92 22.67 -42.63
CA PRO A 219 -12.54 22.94 -43.93
C PRO A 219 -14.06 22.71 -43.92
N ASP A 220 -14.51 21.61 -43.31
CA ASP A 220 -15.94 21.29 -43.16
C ASP A 220 -16.65 22.32 -42.27
N ALA A 221 -16.02 22.71 -41.15
CA ALA A 221 -16.54 23.71 -40.23
C ALA A 221 -16.72 25.07 -40.91
N MET A 222 -15.77 25.50 -41.74
CA MET A 222 -15.85 26.75 -42.47
C MET A 222 -16.99 26.76 -43.50
N LEU A 223 -17.28 25.61 -44.13
CA LEU A 223 -18.43 25.49 -45.03
C LEU A 223 -19.75 25.64 -44.29
N THR A 224 -19.88 24.98 -43.14
CA THR A 224 -21.08 25.08 -42.28
C THR A 224 -21.22 26.50 -41.72
N LEU A 225 -20.11 27.11 -41.29
CA LEU A 225 -20.07 28.51 -40.83
C LEU A 225 -20.56 29.46 -41.92
N ALA A 226 -20.06 29.30 -43.16
CA ALA A 226 -20.51 30.12 -44.28
C ALA A 226 -22.02 29.97 -44.55
N SER A 227 -22.55 28.75 -44.46
CA SER A 227 -24.00 28.52 -44.58
C SER A 227 -24.79 29.19 -43.46
N ALA A 228 -24.36 29.03 -42.20
CA ALA A 228 -24.99 29.68 -41.05
C ALA A 228 -24.97 31.21 -41.16
N LEU A 229 -23.86 31.78 -41.63
CA LEU A 229 -23.72 33.22 -41.90
C LEU A 229 -24.68 33.69 -42.99
N ALA A 230 -24.79 32.94 -44.10
CA ALA A 230 -25.70 33.29 -45.19
C ALA A 230 -27.16 33.25 -44.75
N GLU A 231 -27.57 32.19 -44.02
CA GLU A 231 -28.93 32.08 -43.46
C GLU A 231 -29.23 33.16 -42.42
N SER A 232 -28.21 33.66 -41.71
CA SER A 232 -28.35 34.78 -40.77
C SER A 232 -28.31 36.16 -41.43
N GLY A 233 -28.34 36.24 -42.77
CA GLY A 233 -28.26 37.49 -43.53
C GLY A 233 -26.87 38.13 -43.58
N LYS A 234 -25.84 37.51 -43.00
CA LYS A 234 -24.43 37.97 -42.98
C LYS A 234 -23.70 37.58 -44.28
N SER A 235 -24.32 37.88 -45.43
CA SER A 235 -23.87 37.42 -46.75
C SER A 235 -22.45 37.84 -47.12
N ALA A 236 -22.00 39.03 -46.70
CA ALA A 236 -20.62 39.48 -46.92
C ALA A 236 -19.59 38.58 -46.19
N GLN A 237 -19.88 38.24 -44.93
CA GLN A 237 -19.03 37.34 -44.13
C GLN A 237 -19.07 35.91 -44.67
N ALA A 238 -20.23 35.43 -45.12
CA ALA A 238 -20.36 34.14 -45.77
C ALA A 238 -19.47 34.05 -47.03
N LYS A 239 -19.52 35.07 -47.92
CA LYS A 239 -18.67 35.14 -49.12
C LYS A 239 -17.19 35.13 -48.77
N SER A 240 -16.77 35.94 -47.79
CA SER A 240 -15.38 35.98 -47.31
C SER A 240 -14.90 34.62 -46.76
N THR A 241 -15.77 33.93 -46.01
CA THR A 241 -15.48 32.61 -45.44
C THR A 241 -15.28 31.57 -46.56
N LEU A 242 -16.16 31.53 -47.56
CA LEU A 242 -16.04 30.61 -48.70
C LEU A 242 -14.77 30.88 -49.53
N GLN A 243 -14.46 32.15 -49.79
CA GLN A 243 -13.20 32.53 -50.45
C GLN A 243 -11.98 32.06 -49.64
N SER A 244 -12.06 32.15 -48.31
CA SER A 244 -11.00 31.67 -47.42
C SER A 244 -10.84 30.16 -47.48
N VAL A 245 -11.93 29.38 -47.59
CA VAL A 245 -11.85 27.92 -47.80
C VAL A 245 -11.08 27.61 -49.09
N MET A 246 -11.40 28.28 -50.19
CA MET A 246 -10.74 28.06 -51.48
C MET A 246 -9.24 28.40 -51.44
N LYS A 247 -8.87 29.48 -50.74
CA LYS A 247 -7.47 29.92 -50.60
C LYS A 247 -6.66 29.01 -49.67
N ARG A 248 -7.25 28.59 -48.54
CA ARG A 248 -6.54 27.84 -47.49
C ARG A 248 -6.48 26.34 -47.75
N PHE A 249 -7.48 25.79 -48.45
CA PHE A 249 -7.59 24.35 -48.71
C PHE A 249 -7.73 24.06 -50.21
N PRO A 250 -6.79 24.53 -51.06
CA PRO A 250 -6.88 24.35 -52.50
C PRO A 250 -6.89 22.86 -52.88
N GLY A 251 -7.62 22.51 -53.93
CA GLY A 251 -7.70 21.13 -54.44
C GLY A 251 -8.60 20.18 -53.65
N THR A 252 -9.15 20.59 -52.50
CA THR A 252 -10.08 19.78 -51.70
C THR A 252 -11.52 19.82 -52.24
N GLU A 253 -12.33 18.82 -51.90
CA GLU A 253 -13.78 18.83 -52.19
C GLU A 253 -14.49 20.01 -51.51
N GLN A 254 -13.99 20.45 -50.36
CA GLN A 254 -14.51 21.61 -49.65
C GLN A 254 -14.25 22.91 -50.42
N ALA A 255 -13.09 23.06 -51.07
CA ALA A 255 -12.83 24.20 -51.95
C ALA A 255 -13.72 24.19 -53.20
N LYS A 256 -13.99 23.02 -53.79
CA LYS A 256 -14.96 22.89 -54.90
C LYS A 256 -16.37 23.29 -54.45
N THR A 257 -16.81 22.78 -53.30
CA THR A 257 -18.10 23.12 -52.69
C THR A 257 -18.19 24.63 -52.40
N ALA A 258 -17.12 25.22 -51.87
CA ALA A 258 -17.07 26.65 -51.59
C ALA A 258 -17.21 27.50 -52.86
N SER A 259 -16.55 27.12 -53.95
CA SER A 259 -16.66 27.78 -55.25
C SER A 259 -18.09 27.76 -55.79
N THR A 260 -18.76 26.60 -55.72
CA THR A 260 -20.17 26.47 -56.14
C THR A 260 -21.09 27.35 -55.31
N ARG A 261 -20.98 27.32 -53.97
CA ARG A 261 -21.79 28.17 -53.07
C ARG A 261 -21.52 29.66 -53.25
N LEU A 262 -20.30 30.05 -53.59
CA LEU A 262 -19.97 31.46 -53.83
C LEU A 262 -20.67 32.00 -55.08
N LYS A 263 -20.80 31.19 -56.13
CA LYS A 263 -21.53 31.56 -57.36
C LYS A 263 -23.02 31.79 -57.08
N THR A 264 -23.66 30.92 -56.29
CA THR A 264 -25.09 31.06 -55.96
C THR A 264 -25.35 32.30 -55.09
N LEU A 265 -24.49 32.57 -54.09
CA LEU A 265 -24.58 33.79 -53.26
C LEU A 265 -24.25 35.09 -54.03
N GLY A 266 -23.52 34.99 -55.14
CA GLY A 266 -23.24 36.12 -56.03
C GLY A 266 -24.42 36.47 -56.96
N GLY A 267 -25.23 35.47 -57.33
CA GLY A 267 -26.36 35.63 -58.26
C GLY A 267 -27.63 36.23 -57.64
N ALA A 268 -27.88 36.00 -56.34
CA ALA A 268 -29.10 36.45 -55.64
C ALA A 268 -29.13 37.95 -55.30
N GLY A 269 -28.15 38.73 -55.76
CA GLY A 269 -27.99 40.16 -55.42
C GLY A 269 -28.01 41.11 -56.62
N LYS A 270 -28.49 40.67 -57.80
CA LYS A 270 -28.80 41.61 -58.88
C LYS A 270 -30.29 41.99 -58.80
N PRO A 271 -30.63 43.27 -58.55
CA PRO A 271 -31.98 43.77 -58.78
C PRO A 271 -32.36 43.68 -60.26
#